data_AF-A0A845BC97-F1
#
_entry.id   AF-A0A845BC97-F1
#
_cell.length_a   1.000
_cell.length_b   1.000
_cell.length_c   1.000
_cell.angle_alpha   90.00
_cell.angle_beta   90.00
_cell.angle_gamma   90.00
#
_symmetry.space_group_name_H-M   'P 1'
#
loop_
_entity.id
_entity.type
_entity.pdbx_description
1 polymer ?
#
loop_
_entity_poly.entity_id
_entity_poly.type
_entity_poly.pdbx_seq_one_letter_code
_entity_poly.pdbx_strand_id
1 'polypeptide(L)'
;MSAPRRLQGAVPRIAPRHALAEGGQRVWIGFGGRADRLWLRLLRPGFRHCFAVLGDSGGWTVVEPLSGRLLVSRPELGPEFDLPGFYRRAGLTVLGPFAPGGAFCGVLPGVLPYSCVAVCRALLGEGAPRALTPRGLYRKLQKFTVVGKKSLTTPPSAGKKVLVNG
;
A
#
# COMPACT_ATOMS: atom_id res chain seq x y z
N MET A 1 3.39 -53.32 -9.77
CA MET A 1 2.65 -52.14 -10.25
C MET A 1 2.58 -51.12 -9.11
N SER A 2 3.52 -50.17 -9.06
CA SER A 2 3.59 -49.15 -8.01
C SER A 2 3.01 -47.84 -8.53
N ALA A 3 1.94 -47.35 -7.90
CA ALA A 3 1.33 -46.07 -8.25
C ALA A 3 2.22 -44.89 -7.79
N PRO A 4 2.40 -43.84 -8.62
CA PRO A 4 3.18 -42.68 -8.23
C PRO A 4 2.45 -41.85 -7.17
N ARG A 5 3.12 -41.62 -6.04
CA ARG A 5 2.68 -40.76 -4.94
C ARG A 5 2.63 -39.31 -5.46
N ARG A 6 1.42 -38.76 -5.65
CA ARG A 6 1.18 -37.34 -5.97
C ARG A 6 1.79 -36.47 -4.87
N LEU A 7 2.87 -35.76 -5.18
CA LEU A 7 3.33 -34.64 -4.35
C LEU A 7 2.29 -33.52 -4.47
N GLN A 8 1.37 -33.47 -3.50
CA GLN A 8 0.49 -32.32 -3.32
C GLN A 8 1.38 -31.13 -2.98
N GLY A 9 1.45 -30.16 -3.90
CA GLY A 9 2.10 -28.88 -3.64
C GLY A 9 1.47 -28.25 -2.42
N ALA A 10 2.29 -27.89 -1.42
CA ALA A 10 1.84 -27.25 -0.22
C ALA A 10 1.16 -25.91 -0.58
N VAL A 11 -0.17 -25.85 -0.44
CA VAL A 11 -0.89 -24.58 -0.49
C VAL A 11 -0.33 -23.72 0.64
N PRO A 12 0.21 -22.51 0.37
CA PRO A 12 0.65 -21.62 1.42
C PRO A 12 -0.50 -21.44 2.41
N ARG A 13 -0.29 -21.77 3.69
CA ARG A 13 -1.27 -21.49 4.73
C ARG A 13 -1.34 -19.98 4.93
N ILE A 14 -2.10 -19.31 4.07
CA ILE A 14 -2.50 -17.94 4.23
C ILE A 14 -3.28 -17.89 5.54
N ALA A 15 -2.80 -17.09 6.51
CA ALA A 15 -3.52 -16.95 7.77
C ALA A 15 -4.95 -16.43 7.48
N PRO A 16 -6.00 -16.92 8.16
CA PRO A 16 -7.39 -16.56 7.86
C PRO A 16 -7.65 -15.06 7.76
N ARG A 17 -6.91 -14.25 8.53
CA ARG A 17 -6.93 -12.78 8.47
C ARG A 17 -6.55 -12.17 7.11
N HIS A 18 -5.74 -12.85 6.30
CA HIS A 18 -5.39 -12.41 4.95
C HIS A 18 -6.43 -12.85 3.92
N ALA A 19 -7.23 -13.88 4.22
CA ALA A 19 -8.39 -14.26 3.41
C ALA A 19 -9.57 -13.29 3.60
N LEU A 20 -9.60 -12.53 4.71
CA LEU A 20 -10.55 -11.42 4.86
C LEU A 20 -10.17 -10.20 4.01
N ALA A 21 -8.92 -10.13 3.54
CA ALA A 21 -8.43 -9.07 2.67
C ALA A 21 -8.60 -9.51 1.20
N GLU A 22 -9.85 -9.67 0.78
CA GLU A 22 -10.18 -10.19 -0.55
C GLU A 22 -10.31 -9.08 -1.61
N GLY A 23 -10.04 -9.50 -2.85
CA GLY A 23 -9.70 -8.65 -3.98
C GLY A 23 -10.69 -7.51 -4.26
N GLY A 24 -10.13 -6.38 -4.68
CA GLY A 24 -10.90 -5.17 -5.01
C GLY A 24 -10.47 -3.95 -4.20
N GLN A 25 -9.73 -4.14 -3.10
CA GLN A 25 -9.22 -3.01 -2.31
C GLN A 25 -8.32 -2.11 -3.16
N ARG A 26 -8.62 -0.82 -3.13
CA ARG A 26 -7.83 0.24 -3.74
C ARG A 26 -7.29 1.17 -2.66
N VAL A 27 -6.05 1.63 -2.86
CA VAL A 27 -5.36 2.52 -1.93
C VAL A 27 -5.22 3.89 -2.56
N TRP A 28 -5.51 4.94 -1.79
CA TRP A 28 -5.16 6.31 -2.09
C TRP A 28 -4.26 6.85 -1.00
N ILE A 29 -3.30 7.69 -1.37
CA ILE A 29 -2.42 8.36 -0.42
C ILE A 29 -2.71 9.86 -0.47
N GLY A 30 -3.16 10.39 0.67
CA GLY A 30 -3.35 11.82 0.88
C GLY A 30 -2.09 12.46 1.45
N PHE A 31 -1.82 13.70 1.03
CA PHE A 31 -0.69 14.51 1.47
C PHE A 31 -1.18 15.89 1.90
N GLY A 32 -0.65 16.36 3.03
CA GLY A 32 -1.02 17.65 3.61
C GLY A 32 0.10 18.31 4.41
N GLY A 33 -0.11 19.58 4.73
CA GLY A 33 0.87 20.44 5.42
C GLY A 33 0.68 20.55 6.93
N ARG A 34 -0.45 20.10 7.49
CA ARG A 34 -0.67 20.10 8.95
C ARG A 34 0.05 18.89 9.52
N ALA A 35 1.02 19.13 10.40
CA ALA A 35 1.67 18.08 11.15
C ALA A 35 2.04 18.64 12.52
N ASP A 36 1.80 17.86 13.57
CA ASP A 36 1.74 18.35 14.96
C ASP A 36 3.12 18.63 15.59
N ARG A 37 4.23 18.42 14.85
CA ARG A 37 5.58 18.47 15.44
C ARG A 37 6.47 19.53 14.80
N LEU A 38 7.11 20.34 15.65
CA LEU A 38 7.98 21.47 15.29
C LEU A 38 9.16 21.12 14.35
N TRP A 39 9.80 19.96 14.52
CA TRP A 39 10.86 19.49 13.61
C TRP A 39 10.38 19.22 12.17
N LEU A 40 9.08 19.01 11.94
CA LEU A 40 8.50 18.86 10.59
C LEU A 40 8.44 20.20 9.84
N ARG A 41 8.76 21.34 10.50
CA ARG A 41 8.95 22.64 9.84
C ARG A 41 10.16 22.64 8.88
N LEU A 42 11.11 21.72 9.07
CA LEU A 42 12.23 21.52 8.14
C LEU A 42 11.80 20.85 6.83
N LEU A 43 10.64 20.16 6.81
CA LEU A 43 10.06 19.60 5.60
C LEU A 43 9.35 20.69 4.79
N ARG A 44 9.36 20.53 3.45
CA ARG A 44 8.71 21.46 2.51
C ARG A 44 7.26 21.72 2.96
N PRO A 45 6.83 23.00 3.07
CA PRO A 45 5.44 23.35 3.34
C PRO A 45 4.49 22.60 2.38
N GLY A 46 3.36 22.11 2.91
CA GLY A 46 2.35 21.34 2.16
C GLY A 46 2.57 19.82 2.10
N PHE A 47 3.77 19.30 2.41
CA PHE A 47 4.07 17.86 2.40
C PHE A 47 4.75 17.43 3.70
N ARG A 48 4.06 17.65 4.82
CA ARG A 48 4.55 17.34 6.18
C ARG A 48 3.92 16.09 6.77
N HIS A 49 2.75 15.68 6.25
CA HIS A 49 2.04 14.49 6.67
C HIS A 49 1.48 13.76 5.45
N CYS A 50 1.33 12.44 5.57
CA CYS A 50 0.59 11.62 4.62
C CYS A 50 -0.23 10.56 5.36
N PHE A 51 -1.39 10.25 4.80
CA PHE A 51 -2.32 9.24 5.31
C PHE A 51 -2.80 8.39 4.13
N ALA A 52 -3.43 7.26 4.44
CA ALA A 52 -3.99 6.38 3.45
C ALA A 52 -5.50 6.28 3.58
N VAL A 53 -6.14 6.07 2.44
CA VAL A 53 -7.56 5.76 2.32
C VAL A 53 -7.66 4.46 1.55
N LEU A 54 -8.43 3.52 2.09
CA LEU A 54 -8.74 2.24 1.47
C LEU A 54 -10.20 2.29 1.02
N GLY A 55 -10.44 1.91 -0.23
CA GLY A 55 -11.79 1.73 -0.77
C GLY A 55 -11.98 0.28 -1.16
N ASP A 56 -13.11 -0.29 -0.77
CA ASP A 56 -13.55 -1.64 -1.12
C ASP A 56 -15.08 -1.66 -1.32
N SER A 57 -15.64 -2.84 -1.59
CA SER A 57 -17.08 -3.02 -1.81
C SER A 57 -17.93 -2.62 -0.59
N GLY A 58 -17.35 -2.62 0.61
CA GLY A 58 -18.00 -2.21 1.86
C GLY A 58 -17.76 -0.74 2.21
N GLY A 59 -17.27 0.08 1.29
CA GLY A 59 -17.07 1.52 1.50
C GLY A 59 -15.62 1.90 1.78
N TRP A 60 -15.43 2.81 2.73
CA TRP A 60 -14.16 3.51 2.91
C TRP A 60 -13.55 3.25 4.28
N THR A 61 -12.24 3.10 4.34
CA THR A 61 -11.45 3.08 5.57
C THR A 61 -10.33 4.12 5.51
N VAL A 62 -10.24 4.98 6.50
CA VAL A 62 -9.15 5.95 6.65
C VAL A 62 -8.12 5.40 7.62
N VAL A 63 -6.85 5.41 7.20
CA VAL A 63 -5.71 5.01 8.02
C VAL A 63 -4.76 6.19 8.15
N GLU A 64 -4.76 6.81 9.33
CA GLU A 64 -4.00 8.01 9.61
C GLU A 64 -2.98 7.78 10.75
N PRO A 65 -1.68 7.70 10.41
CA PRO A 65 -0.61 7.52 11.37
C PRO A 65 -0.26 8.86 12.07
N LEU A 66 -0.89 9.10 13.21
CA LEU A 66 -0.66 10.26 14.06
C LEU A 66 0.57 10.06 14.96
N SER A 67 1.01 11.16 15.57
CA SER A 67 2.12 11.18 16.53
C SER A 67 1.81 10.30 17.76
N GLY A 68 2.22 9.02 17.73
CA GLY A 68 2.02 8.08 18.85
C GLY A 68 0.69 7.32 18.82
N ARG A 69 -0.10 7.43 17.75
CA ARG A 69 -1.37 6.71 17.58
C ARG A 69 -1.62 6.38 16.11
N LEU A 70 -2.10 5.17 15.83
CA LEU A 70 -2.68 4.84 14.53
C LEU A 70 -4.19 5.06 14.60
N LEU A 71 -4.72 6.02 13.85
CA LEU A 71 -6.16 6.16 13.66
C LEU A 71 -6.58 5.25 12.51
N VAL A 72 -7.55 4.38 12.78
CA VAL A 72 -8.25 3.59 11.76
C VAL A 72 -9.73 3.88 11.95
N SER A 73 -10.38 4.45 10.94
CA SER A 73 -11.81 4.75 10.97
C SER A 73 -12.50 4.27 9.71
N ARG A 74 -13.72 3.75 9.87
CA ARG A 74 -14.60 3.39 8.76
C ARG A 74 -15.79 4.37 8.77
N PRO A 75 -15.67 5.53 8.11
CA PRO A 75 -16.78 6.48 8.08
C PRO A 75 -18.03 5.85 7.43
N GLU A 76 -19.20 6.29 7.86
CA GLU A 76 -20.50 5.85 7.33
C GLU A 76 -20.75 6.44 5.93
N LEU A 77 -19.92 6.04 4.97
CA LEU A 77 -19.93 6.48 3.59
C LEU A 77 -20.06 5.25 2.70
N GLY A 78 -21.05 5.26 1.81
CA GLY A 78 -21.20 4.22 0.80
C GLY A 78 -20.00 4.16 -0.16
N PRO A 79 -19.78 3.02 -0.84
CA PRO A 79 -18.66 2.84 -1.78
C PRO A 79 -18.68 3.84 -2.95
N GLU A 80 -19.87 4.32 -3.33
CA GLU A 80 -20.04 5.31 -4.41
C GLU A 80 -19.60 6.73 -4.04
N PHE A 81 -19.35 7.01 -2.75
CA PHE A 81 -18.90 8.34 -2.32
C PHE A 81 -17.48 8.62 -2.80
N ASP A 82 -17.24 9.74 -3.49
CA ASP A 82 -15.90 10.16 -3.91
C ASP A 82 -15.10 10.78 -2.75
N LEU A 83 -14.63 9.92 -1.84
CA LEU A 83 -13.80 10.31 -0.70
C LEU A 83 -12.46 10.94 -1.12
N PRO A 84 -11.73 10.41 -2.14
CA PRO A 84 -10.53 11.06 -2.65
C PRO A 84 -10.80 12.48 -3.16
N GLY A 85 -11.89 12.71 -3.90
CA GLY A 85 -12.26 14.04 -4.38
C GLY A 85 -12.74 14.97 -3.27
N PHE A 86 -13.42 14.47 -2.24
CA PHE A 86 -13.72 15.24 -1.03
C PHE A 86 -12.46 15.84 -0.41
N TYR A 87 -11.41 15.03 -0.24
CA TYR A 87 -10.13 15.51 0.29
C TYR A 87 -9.42 16.49 -0.66
N ARG A 88 -9.50 16.29 -1.98
CA ARG A 88 -8.96 17.25 -2.96
C ARG A 88 -9.66 18.60 -2.86
N ARG A 89 -10.98 18.63 -2.72
CA ARG A 89 -11.77 19.86 -2.51
C ARG A 89 -11.41 20.55 -1.19
N ALA A 90 -11.00 19.78 -0.18
CA ALA A 90 -10.47 20.30 1.07
C ALA A 90 -9.01 20.79 0.99
N GLY A 91 -8.41 20.85 -0.20
CA GLY A 91 -7.05 21.37 -0.42
C GLY A 91 -5.93 20.35 -0.17
N LEU A 92 -6.24 19.06 0.00
CA LEU A 92 -5.26 18.00 0.13
C LEU A 92 -4.84 17.46 -1.24
N THR A 93 -3.59 17.03 -1.37
CA THR A 93 -3.14 16.32 -2.56
C THR A 93 -3.38 14.83 -2.38
N VAL A 94 -4.14 14.18 -3.28
CA VAL A 94 -4.47 12.75 -3.18
C VAL A 94 -4.10 12.01 -4.46
N LEU A 95 -3.26 10.99 -4.34
CA LEU A 95 -2.82 10.11 -5.44
C LEU A 95 -3.43 8.72 -5.32
N GLY A 96 -3.72 8.09 -6.45
CA GLY A 96 -4.37 6.78 -6.56
C GLY A 96 -5.53 6.81 -7.57
N PRO A 97 -6.29 5.71 -7.73
CA PRO A 97 -6.17 4.47 -6.96
C PRO A 97 -4.91 3.68 -7.27
N PHE A 98 -4.35 3.03 -6.26
CA PHE A 98 -3.30 2.02 -6.37
C PHE A 98 -3.88 0.64 -6.04
N ALA A 99 -3.43 -0.39 -6.76
CA ALA A 99 -3.62 -1.77 -6.32
C ALA A 99 -2.55 -2.06 -5.25
N PRO A 100 -2.92 -2.50 -4.04
CA PRO A 100 -1.93 -2.92 -3.06
C PRO A 100 -1.20 -4.17 -3.57
N GLY A 101 0.12 -4.18 -3.45
CA GLY A 101 0.93 -5.37 -3.69
C GLY A 101 0.78 -6.38 -2.55
N GLY A 102 1.41 -7.55 -2.70
CA GLY A 102 1.49 -8.55 -1.63
C GLY A 102 2.17 -8.00 -0.36
N ALA A 103 2.01 -8.71 0.75
CA ALA A 103 2.75 -8.38 1.97
C ALA A 103 4.25 -8.53 1.73
N PHE A 104 5.04 -7.49 2.03
CA PHE A 104 6.49 -7.57 1.94
C PHE A 104 7.05 -8.42 3.08
N CYS A 105 7.52 -9.63 2.78
CA CYS A 105 8.19 -10.52 3.73
C CYS A 105 9.72 -10.41 3.55
N GLY A 106 10.32 -9.43 4.21
CA GLY A 106 11.79 -9.30 4.25
C GLY A 106 12.43 -10.36 5.16
N VAL A 107 13.62 -10.83 4.81
CA VAL A 107 14.40 -11.84 5.57
C VAL A 107 14.98 -11.29 6.89
N LEU A 108 15.09 -9.97 7.05
CA LEU A 108 15.54 -9.33 8.29
C LEU A 108 14.34 -8.69 9.01
N PRO A 109 14.33 -8.66 10.37
CA PRO A 109 13.38 -7.86 11.12
C PRO A 109 13.50 -6.41 10.68
N GLY A 110 12.51 -5.92 9.95
CA GLY A 110 12.50 -4.55 9.44
C GLY A 110 12.24 -3.58 10.59
N VAL A 111 13.29 -3.21 11.34
CA VAL A 111 13.20 -2.17 12.37
C VAL A 111 13.14 -0.81 11.66
N LEU A 112 11.99 -0.52 11.04
CA LEU A 112 11.71 0.78 10.47
C LEU A 112 11.05 1.66 11.54
N PRO A 113 11.46 2.92 11.69
CA PRO A 113 10.79 3.82 12.61
C PRO A 113 9.32 3.97 12.20
N TYR A 114 8.44 3.85 13.20
CA TYR A 114 7.02 4.11 13.01
C TYR A 114 6.83 5.55 12.52
N SER A 115 6.40 5.69 11.27
CA SER A 115 6.25 6.98 10.61
C SER A 115 5.10 6.93 9.62
N CYS A 116 4.54 8.10 9.32
CA CYS A 116 3.44 8.21 8.38
C CYS A 116 3.77 7.63 6.99
N VAL A 117 5.02 7.81 6.55
CA VAL A 117 5.54 7.26 5.30
C VAL A 117 5.68 5.74 5.37
N ALA A 118 6.17 5.19 6.49
CA ALA A 118 6.32 3.75 6.66
C ALA A 118 4.96 3.04 6.61
N VAL A 119 3.95 3.58 7.30
CA VAL A 119 2.58 3.03 7.29
C VAL A 119 1.97 3.10 5.89
N CYS A 120 2.06 4.26 5.21
CA CYS A 120 1.54 4.38 3.83
C CYS A 120 2.24 3.41 2.87
N ARG A 121 3.55 3.20 3.00
CA ARG A 121 4.28 2.22 2.19
C ARG A 121 3.88 0.78 2.51
N ALA A 122 3.62 0.46 3.77
CA ALA A 122 3.14 -0.87 4.16
C ALA A 122 1.76 -1.18 3.57
N LEU A 123 0.86 -0.19 3.54
CA LEU A 123 -0.47 -0.34 2.93
C LEU A 123 -0.43 -0.47 1.40
N LEU A 124 0.57 0.14 0.74
CA LEU A 124 0.81 -0.06 -0.69
C LEU A 124 1.40 -1.45 -1.01
N GLY A 125 2.01 -2.11 -0.02
CA GLY A 125 2.56 -3.46 -0.17
C GLY A 125 3.85 -3.54 -0.99
N GLU A 126 4.13 -4.75 -1.49
CA GLU A 126 5.25 -5.01 -2.40
C GLU A 126 5.17 -4.10 -3.64
N GLY A 127 6.31 -3.53 -4.03
CA GLY A 127 6.38 -2.53 -5.10
C GLY A 127 6.21 -1.08 -4.63
N ALA A 128 5.86 -0.83 -3.37
CA ALA A 128 5.84 0.51 -2.81
C ALA A 128 7.22 1.21 -2.94
N PRO A 129 7.27 2.45 -3.47
CA PRO A 129 8.54 3.13 -3.65
C PRO A 129 9.23 3.39 -2.31
N ARG A 130 10.56 3.20 -2.27
CA ARG A 130 11.37 3.56 -1.10
C ARG A 130 11.33 5.07 -0.88
N ALA A 131 10.76 5.53 0.23
CA ALA A 131 10.74 6.93 0.62
C ALA A 131 10.85 7.06 2.14
N LEU A 132 11.43 8.18 2.58
CA LEU A 132 11.60 8.55 4.00
C LEU A 132 10.80 9.80 4.39
N THR A 133 10.32 10.58 3.41
CA THR A 133 9.55 11.81 3.64
C THR A 133 8.26 11.81 2.83
N PRO A 134 7.19 12.50 3.27
CA PRO A 134 5.94 12.59 2.52
C PRO A 134 6.15 13.16 1.11
N ARG A 135 6.98 14.20 0.96
CA ARG A 135 7.34 14.75 -0.36
C ARG A 135 8.06 13.73 -1.25
N GLY A 136 8.98 12.95 -0.68
CA GLY A 136 9.69 11.89 -1.40
C GLY A 136 8.74 10.81 -1.89
N LEU A 137 7.79 10.39 -1.03
CA LEU A 137 6.75 9.44 -1.38
C LEU A 137 5.86 10.00 -2.49
N TYR A 138 5.33 11.22 -2.33
CA TYR A 138 4.53 11.92 -3.33
C TYR A 138 5.19 11.95 -4.70
N ARG A 139 6.44 12.43 -4.79
CA ARG A 139 7.17 12.53 -6.06
C ARG A 139 7.34 11.19 -6.76
N LYS A 140 7.55 10.12 -6.00
CA LYS A 140 7.71 8.78 -6.57
C LYS A 140 6.35 8.26 -7.04
N LEU A 141 5.31 8.35 -6.21
CA LEU A 141 3.95 7.94 -6.56
C LEU A 141 3.37 8.72 -7.74
N GLN A 142 3.65 10.03 -7.84
CA GLN A 142 3.19 10.86 -8.96
C GLN A 142 3.74 10.35 -10.30
N LYS A 143 4.97 9.82 -10.33
CA LYS A 143 5.52 9.19 -11.55
C LYS A 143 4.74 7.93 -11.92
N PHE A 144 4.34 7.12 -10.95
CA PHE A 144 3.51 5.92 -11.21
C PHE A 144 2.12 6.28 -11.73
N THR A 145 1.50 7.35 -11.22
CA THR A 145 0.18 7.80 -11.69
C THR A 145 0.23 8.41 -13.09
N VAL A 146 1.30 9.14 -13.42
CA VAL A 146 1.46 9.78 -14.76
C VAL A 146 1.89 8.76 -15.83
N VAL A 147 2.70 7.76 -15.47
CA VAL A 147 3.11 6.68 -16.38
C VAL A 147 2.01 5.60 -16.52
N GLY A 148 0.99 5.64 -15.66
CA GLY A 148 -0.08 4.65 -15.48
C GLY A 148 -1.16 4.52 -16.57
N LYS A 149 -0.84 4.78 -17.84
CA LYS A 149 -1.51 4.07 -18.95
C LYS A 149 -0.96 2.64 -19.13
N LYS A 150 0.05 2.23 -18.35
CA LYS A 150 0.59 0.87 -18.37
C LYS A 150 0.56 0.28 -16.96
N SER A 151 -0.35 -0.69 -16.80
CA SER A 151 -0.47 -1.57 -15.66
C SER A 151 0.87 -2.19 -15.29
N LEU A 152 1.24 -2.15 -14.01
CA LEU A 152 2.29 -3.01 -13.46
C LEU A 152 1.70 -4.41 -13.26
N THR A 153 1.64 -5.17 -14.34
CA THR A 153 1.50 -6.62 -14.29
C THR A 153 2.85 -7.20 -14.68
N THR A 154 3.60 -7.70 -13.69
CA THR A 154 4.65 -8.67 -13.98
C THR A 154 4.03 -10.04 -13.67
N PRO A 155 3.93 -10.97 -14.62
CA PRO A 155 3.52 -12.33 -14.32
C PRO A 155 4.56 -13.01 -13.41
N PRO A 156 4.16 -13.99 -12.59
CA PRO A 156 5.11 -14.76 -11.81
C PRO A 156 6.12 -15.43 -12.75
N SER A 157 7.40 -15.18 -12.52
CA SER A 157 8.50 -15.78 -13.27
C SER A 157 8.43 -17.30 -13.16
N ALA A 158 8.21 -17.96 -14.31
CA ALA A 158 8.29 -19.40 -14.46
C ALA A 158 9.64 -19.92 -13.96
N GLY A 159 9.59 -20.95 -13.13
CA GLY A 159 10.75 -21.65 -12.60
C GLY A 159 11.64 -22.18 -13.72
N LYS A 160 12.94 -21.92 -13.55
CA LYS A 160 14.04 -22.43 -14.37
C LYS A 160 13.99 -23.97 -14.39
N LYS A 161 13.60 -24.58 -15.50
CA LYS A 161 13.87 -26.02 -15.73
C LYS A 161 15.38 -26.17 -15.90
N VAL A 162 16.02 -26.81 -14.92
CA VAL A 162 17.37 -27.34 -15.08
C VAL A 162 17.27 -28.52 -16.05
N LEU A 163 17.86 -28.38 -17.23
CA LEU A 163 18.20 -29.50 -18.09
C LEU A 163 19.23 -30.36 -17.37
N VAL A 164 18.96 -31.65 -17.22
CA VAL A 164 19.99 -32.67 -17.03
C VAL A 164 19.99 -33.48 -18.32
N ASN A 165 21.09 -33.38 -19.08
CA ASN A 165 21.33 -34.21 -20.26
C ASN A 165 21.65 -35.64 -19.82
N GLY A 166 21.32 -36.58 -20.71
CA GLY A 166 21.41 -38.03 -20.52
C GLY A 166 22.81 -38.61 -20.48
#